data_AF-A0A497GNE4-F1
#
_entry.id   AF-A0A497GNE4-F1
#
_cell.length_a   1.000
_cell.length_b   1.000
_cell.length_c   1.000
_cell.angle_alpha   90.00
_cell.angle_beta   90.00
_cell.angle_gamma   90.00
#
_symmetry.space_group_name_H-M   'P 1'
#
loop_
_entity.id
_entity.type
_entity.pdbx_description
1 polymer ?
#
loop_
_entity_poly.entity_id
_entity_poly.type
_entity_poly.pdbx_seq_one_letter_code
_entity_poly.pdbx_strand_id
1 'polypeptide(L)'
;MISYSNLLRLYKKARDMKAHIVFSFEGTRYKLVINRYIHARDEYDRRVPWTVAFGSKLPHDVLSTFKVKSIVVKLGDRTLNFNDLREFLKWIGA
;
A
#
# COMPACT_ATOMS: atom_id res chain seq x y z
N MET A 1 10.12 -1.82 11.45
CA MET A 1 10.33 -0.69 10.51
C MET A 1 10.40 -1.26 9.11
N ILE A 2 9.63 -0.73 8.15
CA ILE A 2 9.70 -1.20 6.76
C ILE A 2 10.85 -0.48 6.08
N SER A 3 11.84 -1.24 5.61
CA SER A 3 12.98 -0.68 4.89
C SER A 3 12.61 -0.36 3.44
N TYR A 4 13.43 0.48 2.80
CA TYR A 4 13.36 0.71 1.36
C TYR A 4 13.49 -0.61 0.55
N SER A 5 14.37 -1.52 0.98
CA SER A 5 14.55 -2.83 0.35
C SER A 5 13.27 -3.68 0.40
N ASN A 6 12.53 -3.64 1.52
CA ASN A 6 11.26 -4.35 1.66
C ASN A 6 10.19 -3.74 0.73
N LEU A 7 10.14 -2.41 0.63
CA LEU A 7 9.25 -1.72 -0.31
C LEU A 7 9.56 -2.11 -1.77
N LEU A 8 10.84 -2.19 -2.15
CA LEU A 8 11.24 -2.62 -3.51
C LEU A 8 10.82 -4.06 -3.80
N ARG A 9 11.00 -4.97 -2.84
CA ARG A 9 10.57 -6.38 -2.97
C ARG A 9 9.06 -6.47 -3.14
N LEU A 10 8.32 -5.76 -2.30
CA LEU A 10 6.86 -5.65 -2.38
C LEU A 10 6.43 -5.12 -3.75
N TYR A 11 7.02 -4.02 -4.22
CA TYR A 11 6.70 -3.44 -5.51
C TYR A 11 6.98 -4.41 -6.67
N LYS A 12 8.12 -5.11 -6.63
CA LYS A 12 8.46 -6.13 -7.63
C LYS A 12 7.44 -7.26 -7.64
N LYS A 13 7.11 -7.82 -6.47
CA LYS A 13 6.10 -8.88 -6.32
C LYS A 13 4.72 -8.44 -6.80
N ALA A 14 4.28 -7.24 -6.42
CA ALA A 14 3.02 -6.67 -6.86
C ALA A 14 2.97 -6.55 -8.39
N ARG A 15 4.08 -6.13 -9.02
CA ARG A 15 4.18 -6.05 -10.48
C ARG A 15 4.15 -7.42 -11.15
N ASP A 16 4.92 -8.38 -10.64
CA ASP A 16 4.98 -9.75 -11.18
C ASP A 16 3.60 -10.42 -11.14
N MET A 17 2.84 -10.18 -10.06
CA MET A 17 1.49 -10.69 -9.87
C MET A 17 0.41 -9.86 -10.58
N LYS A 18 0.78 -8.74 -11.22
CA LYS A 18 -0.16 -7.72 -11.73
C LYS A 18 -1.20 -7.30 -10.68
N ALA A 19 -0.77 -7.25 -9.42
CA ALA A 19 -1.62 -6.97 -8.27
C ALA A 19 -1.98 -5.49 -8.19
N HIS A 20 -3.19 -5.23 -7.70
CA HIS A 20 -3.61 -3.91 -7.25
C HIS A 20 -3.77 -3.94 -5.74
N ILE A 21 -2.83 -3.32 -5.03
CA ILE A 21 -2.76 -3.33 -3.58
C ILE A 21 -3.18 -1.95 -3.05
N VAL A 22 -4.12 -1.92 -2.12
CA VAL A 22 -4.64 -0.70 -1.49
C VAL A 22 -4.46 -0.81 0.01
N PHE A 23 -3.64 0.08 0.57
CA PHE A 23 -3.47 0.26 2.00
C PHE A 23 -4.37 1.40 2.47
N SER A 24 -5.27 1.09 3.39
CA SER A 24 -6.04 2.08 4.14
C SER A 24 -5.46 2.21 5.53
N PHE A 25 -5.44 3.43 6.06
CA PHE A 25 -4.82 3.74 7.33
C PHE A 25 -5.84 4.27 8.33
N GLU A 26 -5.53 4.16 9.62
CA GLU A 26 -6.30 4.81 10.68
C GLU A 26 -6.00 6.33 10.70
N GLY A 27 -7.01 7.14 11.02
CA GLY A 27 -6.83 8.59 11.21
C GLY A 27 -6.60 9.42 9.95
N THR A 28 -6.69 8.83 8.75
CA THR A 28 -6.61 9.55 7.49
C THR A 28 -7.58 8.98 6.46
N ARG A 29 -8.12 9.87 5.60
CA ARG A 29 -8.95 9.50 4.46
C ARG A 29 -8.15 9.02 3.26
N TYR A 30 -6.83 9.21 3.28
CA TYR A 30 -5.96 8.87 2.16
C TYR A 30 -5.52 7.41 2.20
N LYS A 31 -5.39 6.83 1.02
CA LYS A 31 -4.98 5.45 0.78
C LYS A 31 -3.68 5.44 0.00
N LEU A 32 -2.79 4.51 0.33
CA LEU A 32 -1.59 4.24 -0.47
C LEU A 32 -1.91 3.09 -1.41
N VAL A 33 -1.67 3.29 -2.70
CA VAL A 33 -1.96 2.29 -3.74
C VAL A 33 -0.67 1.88 -4.43
N ILE A 34 -0.50 0.57 -4.60
CA ILE A 34 0.60 -0.05 -5.33
C ILE A 34 0.02 -0.90 -6.46
N ASN A 35 0.25 -0.44 -7.69
CA ASN A 35 -0.07 -1.16 -8.91
C ASN A 35 1.12 -1.02 -9.90
N ARG A 36 0.90 -0.49 -11.11
CA ARG A 36 1.97 -0.06 -12.02
C ARG A 36 2.90 1.01 -11.39
N TYR A 37 2.39 1.82 -10.47
CA TYR A 37 3.17 2.82 -9.73
C TYR A 37 2.60 3.05 -8.33
N ILE A 38 3.45 3.51 -7.43
CA ILE A 38 3.02 3.91 -6.08
C ILE A 38 2.36 5.28 -6.15
N HIS A 39 1.14 5.42 -5.64
CA HIS A 39 0.40 6.68 -5.64
C HIS A 39 -0.58 6.76 -4.47
N ALA A 40 -1.12 7.96 -4.23
CA ALA A 40 -2.13 8.22 -3.23
C ALA A 40 -3.54 8.30 -3.86
N ARG A 41 -4.54 7.85 -3.10
CA ARG A 41 -5.95 8.05 -3.42
C ARG A 41 -6.73 8.57 -2.21
N ASP A 42 -7.88 9.20 -2.42
CA ASP A 42 -8.79 9.62 -1.36
C ASP A 42 -9.88 8.57 -1.04
N GLU A 43 -10.82 8.95 -0.19
CA GLU A 43 -11.97 8.13 0.20
C GLU A 43 -12.89 7.77 -0.97
N TYR A 44 -12.99 8.66 -1.97
CA TYR A 44 -13.75 8.50 -3.21
C TYR A 44 -12.96 7.78 -4.31
N ASP A 45 -11.81 7.18 -3.97
CA ASP A 45 -10.92 6.45 -4.88
C ASP A 45 -10.34 7.32 -6.01
N ARG A 46 -10.30 8.63 -5.83
CA ARG A 46 -9.69 9.57 -6.78
C ARG A 46 -8.19 9.65 -6.52
N ARG A 47 -7.40 9.69 -7.59
CA ARG A 47 -5.95 9.92 -7.46
C ARG A 47 -5.71 11.34 -6.96
N VAL A 48 -4.91 11.47 -5.90
CA VAL A 48 -4.53 12.76 -5.33
C VAL A 48 -3.02 12.96 -5.36
N PRO A 49 -2.52 14.21 -5.35
CA PRO A 49 -1.09 14.46 -5.23
C PRO A 49 -0.52 13.85 -3.94
N TRP A 50 0.65 13.23 -4.05
CA TRP A 50 1.30 12.56 -2.91
C TRP A 50 1.57 13.53 -1.76
N THR A 51 2.01 14.74 -2.09
CA THR A 51 2.29 15.81 -1.12
C THR A 51 1.06 16.24 -0.32
N VAL A 52 -0.13 16.19 -0.92
CA VAL A 52 -1.39 16.48 -0.21
C VAL A 52 -1.77 15.33 0.73
N ALA A 53 -1.54 14.08 0.31
CA ALA A 53 -1.92 12.91 1.09
C ALA A 53 -0.95 12.60 2.25
N PHE A 54 0.35 12.66 1.97
CA PHE A 54 1.40 12.15 2.85
C PHE A 54 2.54 13.15 3.08
N GLY A 55 2.46 14.35 2.52
CA GLY A 55 3.52 15.36 2.62
C GLY A 55 4.79 14.92 1.92
N SER A 56 5.94 15.15 2.57
CA SER A 56 7.27 14.76 2.09
C SER A 56 7.65 13.32 2.42
N LYS A 57 6.78 12.54 3.07
CA LYS A 57 7.09 11.17 3.50
C LYS A 57 7.29 10.26 2.29
N LEU A 58 8.31 9.40 2.34
CA LEU A 58 8.50 8.37 1.32
C LEU A 58 7.50 7.21 1.54
N PRO A 59 7.22 6.37 0.54
CA PRO A 59 6.22 5.31 0.70
C PRO A 59 6.50 4.31 1.83
N HIS A 60 7.78 3.99 2.08
CA HIS A 60 8.15 3.11 3.20
C HIS A 60 7.98 3.80 4.55
N ASP A 61 8.19 5.12 4.62
CA ASP A 61 7.90 5.93 5.81
C ASP A 61 6.40 6.00 6.05
N VAL A 62 5.58 6.12 5.00
CA VAL A 62 4.11 6.09 5.13
C VAL A 62 3.66 4.77 5.75
N LEU A 63 4.12 3.64 5.21
CA LEU A 63 3.77 2.32 5.76
C LEU A 63 4.32 2.08 7.18
N SER A 64 5.36 2.81 7.59
CA SER A 64 5.93 2.71 8.96
C SER A 64 5.29 3.70 9.94
N THR A 65 4.80 4.84 9.46
CA THR A 65 4.26 5.93 10.28
C THR A 65 2.77 5.76 10.54
N PHE A 66 2.01 5.39 9.51
CA PHE A 66 0.57 5.28 9.62
C PHE A 66 0.17 3.87 10.00
N LYS A 67 -0.72 3.75 11.01
CA LYS A 67 -1.27 2.46 11.40
C LYS A 67 -2.20 1.96 10.30
N VAL A 68 -1.91 0.78 9.77
CA VAL A 68 -2.72 0.14 8.73
C VAL A 68 -4.05 -0.29 9.34
N LYS A 69 -5.13 0.13 8.71
CA LYS A 69 -6.51 -0.29 9.03
C LYS A 69 -6.89 -1.54 8.24
N SER A 70 -6.56 -1.56 6.95
CA SER A 70 -6.86 -2.70 6.07
C SER A 70 -6.00 -2.64 4.81
N ILE A 71 -5.69 -3.81 4.27
CA ILE A 71 -4.95 -3.99 3.01
C ILE A 71 -5.82 -4.84 2.11
N VAL A 72 -6.15 -4.32 0.94
CA VAL A 72 -6.92 -5.04 -0.08
C VAL A 72 -6.00 -5.32 -1.25
N VAL A 73 -5.88 -6.58 -1.63
CA VAL A 73 -5.07 -7.04 -2.76
C VAL A 73 -6.01 -7.63 -3.81
N LYS A 74 -6.07 -7.01 -4.99
CA LYS A 74 -6.82 -7.54 -6.14
C LYS A 74 -5.86 -8.22 -7.12
N LEU A 75 -6.17 -9.46 -7.49
CA LEU A 75 -5.42 -10.34 -8.37
C LEU A 75 -6.37 -10.93 -9.42
N GLY A 76 -6.58 -10.23 -10.54
CA GLY A 76 -7.62 -10.61 -11.50
C GLY A 76 -8.98 -10.71 -10.80
N ASP A 77 -9.58 -11.90 -10.80
CA ASP A 77 -10.88 -12.18 -10.19
C ASP A 77 -10.82 -12.45 -8.67
N ARG A 78 -9.62 -12.54 -8.09
CA ARG A 78 -9.44 -12.80 -6.65
C ARG A 78 -9.20 -11.51 -5.88
N THR A 79 -9.87 -11.37 -4.74
CA THR A 79 -9.61 -10.30 -3.77
C THR A 79 -9.20 -10.91 -2.44
N LEU A 80 -8.07 -10.47 -1.90
CA LEU A 80 -7.58 -10.84 -0.57
C LEU A 80 -7.60 -9.61 0.33
N ASN A 81 -8.02 -9.81 1.58
CA ASN A 81 -8.09 -8.76 2.58
C ASN A 81 -7.20 -9.14 3.76
N PHE A 82 -6.37 -8.20 4.20
CA PHE A 82 -5.54 -8.33 5.39
C PHE A 82 -5.82 -7.15 6.32
N ASN A 83 -5.85 -7.39 7.63
CA ASN A 83 -5.98 -6.34 8.63
C ASN A 83 -4.66 -6.03 9.32
N ASP A 84 -3.63 -6.85 9.08
CA ASP A 84 -2.31 -6.71 9.67
C ASP A 84 -1.22 -6.63 8.60
N LEU A 85 -0.31 -5.67 8.78
CA LEU A 85 0.78 -5.43 7.84
C LEU A 85 1.83 -6.55 7.87
N ARG A 86 2.06 -7.21 9.02
CA ARG A 86 3.02 -8.31 9.12
C ARG A 86 2.49 -9.54 8.41
N GLU A 87 1.19 -9.84 8.56
CA GLU A 87 0.53 -10.94 7.85
C GLU A 87 0.63 -10.76 6.33
N PHE A 88 0.31 -9.57 5.84
CA PHE A 88 0.46 -9.24 4.42
C PHE A 88 1.90 -9.39 3.92
N LEU A 89 2.89 -8.89 4.68
CA LEU A 89 4.31 -9.00 4.29
C LEU A 89 4.79 -10.46 4.24
N LYS A 90 4.36 -11.28 5.20
CA LYS A 90 4.63 -12.74 5.18
C LYS A 90 4.03 -13.40 3.94
N TRP A 91 2.79 -13.05 3.60
CA TRP A 91 2.10 -13.60 2.43
C TRP A 91 2.79 -13.23 1.11
N ILE A 92 3.17 -11.95 0.94
CA ILE A 92 3.80 -11.49 -0.30
C ILE A 92 5.30 -11.85 -0.40
N GLY A 93 5.90 -12.30 0.72
CA GLY A 93 7.30 -12.68 0.82
C GLY A 93 8.26 -11.49 0.72
N ALA A 94 7.91 -10.38 1.37
CA ALA A 94 8.67 -9.13 1.38
C ALA A 94 9.27 -8.79 2.75
#